data_AF-A0AAV7KYA5-F1
#
_entry.id   AF-A0AAV7KYA5-F1
#
_cell.length_a   1.000
_cell.length_b   1.000
_cell.length_c   1.000
_cell.angle_alpha   90.00
_cell.angle_beta   90.00
_cell.angle_gamma   90.00
#
_symmetry.space_group_name_H-M   'P 1'
#
loop_
_entity.id
_entity.type
_entity.pdbx_description
1 polymer ?
#
loop_
_entity_poly.entity_id
_entity_poly.type
_entity_poly.pdbx_seq_one_letter_code
_entity_poly.pdbx_strand_id
1 'polypeptide(L)'
;MRTLSDLHKLVRQVDLHLTTVESTSADQVMESVDCTAHIEKLEANYNLLQDKLDDLENRSRRNNVRIRGIRAAVPASDFETHVQALLSHLLGPDCDQPVLLDHTHRVFSL
;
A
#
# COMPACT_ATOMS: atom_id res chain seq x y z
N MET A 1 65.42 -3.14 22.34
CA MET A 1 65.38 -1.85 21.63
C MET A 1 64.61 -2.06 20.33
N ARG A 2 63.43 -1.45 20.15
CA ARG A 2 62.79 -1.43 18.82
C ARG A 2 63.68 -0.61 17.89
N THR A 3 64.04 -1.15 16.74
CA THR A 3 64.92 -0.42 15.81
C THR A 3 64.09 0.55 14.98
N LEU A 4 64.69 1.66 14.54
CA LEU A 4 64.05 2.65 13.66
C LEU A 4 63.46 2.01 12.38
N SER A 5 64.10 0.93 11.91
CA SER A 5 63.63 0.10 10.79
C SER A 5 62.28 -0.56 11.07
N ASP A 6 62.05 -1.07 12.27
CA ASP A 6 60.80 -1.76 12.63
C ASP A 6 59.64 -0.76 12.68
N LEU A 7 59.91 0.47 13.14
CA LEU A 7 58.93 1.55 13.13
C LEU A 7 58.56 1.95 11.69
N HIS A 8 59.53 2.08 10.78
CA HIS A 8 59.25 2.40 9.38
C HIS A 8 58.44 1.32 8.66
N LYS A 9 58.70 0.04 8.95
CA LYS A 9 57.90 -1.07 8.41
C LYS A 9 56.45 -0.99 8.89
N LEU A 10 56.24 -0.72 10.17
CA LEU A 10 54.90 -0.58 10.73
C LEU A 10 54.16 0.62 10.13
N VAL A 11 54.83 1.77 9.99
CA VAL A 11 54.24 2.96 9.35
C VAL A 11 53.82 2.67 7.92
N ARG A 12 54.65 2.01 7.12
CA ARG A 12 54.29 1.61 5.74
C ARG A 12 53.12 0.62 5.70
N GLN A 13 53.07 -0.31 6.65
CA GLN A 13 51.97 -1.26 6.73
C GLN A 13 50.65 -0.56 7.06
N VAL A 14 50.67 0.39 8.00
CA VAL A 14 49.51 1.22 8.34
C VAL A 14 49.06 2.04 7.14
N ASP A 15 49.98 2.63 6.38
CA ASP A 15 49.68 3.43 5.18
C ASP A 15 48.99 2.60 4.09
N LEU A 16 49.47 1.38 3.85
CA LEU A 16 48.85 0.43 2.91
C LEU A 16 47.44 0.02 3.36
N HIS A 17 47.27 -0.27 4.66
CA HIS A 17 45.97 -0.63 5.21
C HIS A 17 44.99 0.55 5.17
N LEU A 18 45.47 1.77 5.43
CA LEU A 18 44.66 2.99 5.34
C LEU A 18 44.15 3.19 3.90
N THR A 19 45.04 3.12 2.92
CA THR A 19 44.68 3.23 1.49
C THR A 19 43.63 2.20 1.08
N THR A 20 43.78 0.96 1.58
CA THR A 20 42.83 -0.12 1.29
C THR A 20 41.46 0.17 1.90
N VAL A 21 41.43 0.57 3.17
CA VAL A 21 40.18 0.91 3.87
C VAL A 21 39.49 2.09 3.19
N GLU A 22 40.22 3.14 2.82
CA GLU A 22 39.68 4.30 2.12
C GLU A 22 39.05 3.92 0.78
N SER A 23 39.72 3.08 -0.03
CA SER A 23 39.15 2.60 -1.29
C SER A 23 37.86 1.80 -1.06
N THR A 24 37.88 0.83 -0.13
CA THR A 24 36.69 0.01 0.15
C THR A 24 35.55 0.83 0.72
N SER A 25 35.86 1.84 1.55
CA SER A 25 34.86 2.74 2.12
C SER A 25 34.24 3.62 1.04
N ALA A 26 35.02 4.08 0.05
CA ALA A 26 34.49 4.83 -1.08
C ALA A 26 33.52 3.99 -1.92
N ASP A 27 33.89 2.74 -2.21
CA ASP A 27 33.04 1.80 -2.94
C ASP A 27 31.73 1.51 -2.19
N GLN A 28 31.80 1.26 -0.88
CA GLN A 28 30.63 1.02 -0.04
C GLN A 28 29.71 2.23 0.07
N VAL A 29 30.27 3.44 0.15
CA VAL A 29 29.47 4.68 0.16
C VAL A 29 28.73 4.83 -1.17
N MET A 30 29.39 4.56 -2.30
CA MET A 30 28.75 4.62 -3.61
C MET A 30 27.62 3.60 -3.74
N GLU A 31 27.85 2.34 -3.34
CA GLU A 31 26.82 1.30 -3.34
C GLU A 31 25.65 1.67 -2.42
N SER A 32 25.93 2.25 -1.25
CA SER A 32 24.90 2.72 -0.33
C SER A 32 24.04 3.82 -0.97
N VAL A 33 24.63 4.76 -1.70
CA VAL A 33 23.90 5.83 -2.40
C VAL A 33 23.00 5.24 -3.49
N ASP A 34 23.53 4.33 -4.30
CA ASP A 34 22.75 3.66 -5.35
C ASP A 34 21.59 2.84 -4.77
N CYS A 35 21.82 2.13 -3.65
CA CYS A 35 20.78 1.42 -2.92
C CYS A 35 19.68 2.36 -2.42
N THR A 36 20.05 3.50 -1.83
CA THR A 36 19.07 4.48 -1.34
C THR A 36 18.22 5.06 -2.47
N ALA A 37 18.83 5.41 -3.60
CA ALA A 37 18.10 5.90 -4.78
C ALA A 37 17.15 4.83 -5.35
N HIS A 38 17.54 3.55 -5.29
CA HIS A 38 16.68 2.45 -5.72
C HIS A 38 15.47 2.27 -4.80
N ILE A 39 15.67 2.38 -3.48
CA ILE A 39 14.59 2.30 -2.49
C ILE A 39 13.59 3.43 -2.70
N GLU A 40 14.05 4.68 -2.85
CA GLU A 40 13.18 5.83 -3.10
C GLU A 40 12.31 5.63 -4.35
N LYS A 41 12.91 5.08 -5.42
CA LYS A 41 12.18 4.76 -6.66
C LYS A 41 11.14 3.66 -6.44
N LEU A 42 11.46 2.63 -5.67
CA LEU A 42 10.52 1.56 -5.34
C LEU A 42 9.36 2.06 -4.49
N GLU A 43 9.63 2.90 -3.49
CA GLU A 43 8.61 3.53 -2.65
C GLU A 43 7.66 4.40 -3.48
N ALA A 44 8.20 5.21 -4.40
CA ALA A 44 7.38 6.02 -5.30
C ALA A 44 6.47 5.15 -6.18
N ASN A 45 6.98 4.04 -6.72
CA ASN A 45 6.20 3.10 -7.52
C ASN A 45 5.13 2.38 -6.69
N TYR A 46 5.46 2.02 -5.46
CA TYR A 46 4.53 1.37 -4.54
C TYR A 46 3.35 2.30 -4.24
N ASN A 47 3.62 3.55 -3.88
CA ASN A 47 2.58 4.55 -3.60
C ASN A 47 1.68 4.78 -4.82
N LEU A 48 2.29 4.94 -6.01
CA LEU A 48 1.53 5.08 -7.26
C LEU A 48 0.63 3.87 -7.54
N LEU A 49 1.11 2.66 -7.26
CA LEU A 49 0.33 1.45 -7.46
C LEU A 49 -0.80 1.34 -6.43
N GLN A 50 -0.55 1.74 -5.19
CA GLN A 50 -1.55 1.79 -4.13
C GLN A 50 -2.67 2.78 -4.48
N ASP A 51 -2.34 3.99 -4.93
CA ASP A 51 -3.32 4.97 -5.37
C ASP A 51 -4.19 4.45 -6.52
N LYS A 52 -3.58 3.71 -7.47
CA LYS A 52 -4.31 3.09 -8.57
C LYS A 52 -5.23 1.96 -8.09
N LEU A 53 -4.78 1.15 -7.13
CA LEU A 53 -5.61 0.10 -6.55
C LEU A 53 -6.82 0.70 -5.82
N ASP A 54 -6.59 1.76 -5.04
CA ASP A 54 -7.66 2.47 -4.33
C ASP A 54 -8.66 3.10 -5.30
N ASP A 55 -8.21 3.74 -6.38
CA ASP A 55 -9.11 4.28 -7.42
C ASP A 55 -9.91 3.16 -8.10
N LEU A 56 -9.27 2.03 -8.44
CA LEU A 56 -9.96 0.89 -9.05
C LEU A 56 -10.99 0.25 -8.11
N GLU A 57 -10.65 0.08 -6.82
CA GLU A 57 -11.58 -0.46 -5.81
C GLU A 57 -12.76 0.49 -5.60
N ASN A 58 -12.51 1.79 -5.50
CA ASN A 58 -13.55 2.80 -5.37
C ASN A 58 -14.46 2.84 -6.60
N ARG A 59 -13.91 2.75 -7.81
CA ARG A 59 -14.70 2.67 -9.05
C ARG A 59 -15.54 1.41 -9.12
N SER A 60 -14.96 0.28 -8.72
CA SER A 60 -15.65 -1.01 -8.67
C SER A 60 -16.83 -0.98 -7.68
N ARG A 61 -16.67 -0.29 -6.54
CA ARG A 61 -17.70 -0.20 -5.49
C ARG A 61 -18.55 1.06 -5.55
N ARG A 62 -18.37 1.93 -6.53
CA ARG A 62 -19.02 3.26 -6.60
C ARG A 62 -20.54 3.17 -6.56
N ASN A 63 -21.11 2.11 -7.11
CA ASN A 63 -22.56 1.89 -7.14
C ASN A 63 -23.06 1.04 -5.96
N ASN A 64 -22.16 0.59 -5.08
CA ASN A 64 -22.54 -0.24 -3.93
C ASN A 64 -23.00 0.65 -2.78
N VAL A 65 -24.25 0.45 -2.35
CA VAL A 65 -24.83 1.16 -1.20
C VAL A 65 -24.86 0.24 0.02
N ARG A 66 -24.32 0.69 1.15
CA ARG A 66 -24.38 -0.04 2.42
C ARG A 66 -25.51 0.48 3.30
N ILE A 67 -26.55 -0.34 3.47
CA ILE A 67 -27.71 -0.01 4.30
C ILE A 67 -27.52 -0.63 5.70
N ARG A 68 -27.69 0.18 6.76
CA ARG A 68 -27.64 -0.27 8.16
C ARG A 68 -29.04 -0.18 8.79
N GLY A 69 -29.29 -1.00 9.82
CA GLY A 69 -30.56 -0.98 10.57
C GLY A 69 -31.68 -1.84 10.00
N ILE A 70 -31.44 -2.65 8.97
CA ILE A 70 -32.43 -3.62 8.48
C ILE A 70 -32.55 -4.77 9.49
N ARG A 71 -33.79 -5.04 9.95
CA ARG A 71 -34.10 -6.14 10.85
C ARG A 71 -33.56 -7.47 10.32
N ALA A 72 -32.98 -8.29 11.21
CA ALA A 72 -32.42 -9.59 10.86
C ALA A 72 -33.49 -10.61 10.41
N ALA A 73 -34.75 -10.40 10.78
CA ALA A 73 -35.86 -11.31 10.51
C ALA A 73 -36.32 -11.35 9.04
N VAL A 74 -35.81 -10.48 8.15
CA VAL A 74 -36.15 -10.53 6.73
C VAL A 74 -35.42 -11.73 6.09
N PRO A 75 -36.15 -12.72 5.54
CA PRO A 75 -35.55 -13.89 4.88
C PRO A 75 -34.66 -13.47 3.72
N ALA A 76 -33.61 -14.25 3.44
CA ALA A 76 -32.70 -13.97 2.33
C ALA A 76 -33.41 -13.99 0.96
N SER A 77 -34.44 -14.81 0.79
CA SER A 77 -35.25 -14.90 -0.44
C SER A 77 -35.99 -13.60 -0.78
N ASP A 78 -36.39 -12.85 0.26
CA ASP A 78 -37.26 -11.68 0.12
C ASP A 78 -36.48 -10.37 0.30
N PHE A 79 -35.18 -10.48 0.55
CA PHE A 79 -34.32 -9.36 0.92
C PHE A 79 -34.22 -8.33 -0.21
N GLU A 80 -34.06 -8.78 -1.46
CA GLU A 80 -33.97 -7.91 -2.62
C GLU A 80 -35.25 -7.08 -2.80
N THR A 81 -36.41 -7.74 -2.81
CA THR A 81 -37.72 -7.09 -2.91
C THR A 81 -37.95 -6.09 -1.78
N HIS A 82 -37.55 -6.45 -0.56
CA HIS A 82 -37.65 -5.56 0.60
C HIS A 82 -36.77 -4.32 0.47
N VAL A 83 -35.52 -4.48 0.01
CA VAL A 83 -34.59 -3.37 -0.23
C VAL A 83 -35.10 -2.48 -1.37
N GLN A 84 -35.62 -3.07 -2.45
CA GLN A 84 -36.18 -2.32 -3.57
C GLN A 84 -37.37 -1.47 -3.13
N ALA A 85 -38.31 -2.04 -2.36
CA ALA A 85 -39.45 -1.31 -1.81
C ALA A 85 -39.02 -0.18 -0.86
N LEU A 86 -38.00 -0.43 -0.02
CA LEU A 86 -37.43 0.57 0.87
C LEU A 86 -36.84 1.74 0.08
N LEU A 87 -36.04 1.46 -0.96
CA LEU A 87 -35.41 2.49 -1.77
C LEU A 87 -36.45 3.31 -2.54
N SER A 88 -37.45 2.67 -3.14
CA SER A 88 -38.56 3.38 -3.81
C SER A 88 -39.32 4.28 -2.83
N HIS A 89 -39.52 3.84 -1.59
CA HIS A 89 -40.16 4.67 -0.56
C HIS A 89 -39.30 5.88 -0.17
N LEU A 90 -37.98 5.71 -0.07
CA LEU A 90 -37.04 6.77 0.32
C LEU A 90 -36.79 7.80 -0.80
N LEU A 91 -36.74 7.36 -2.06
CA LEU A 91 -36.53 8.24 -3.22
C LEU A 91 -37.78 9.05 -3.58
N GLY A 92 -38.95 8.62 -3.11
CA GLY A 92 -40.20 9.34 -3.27
C GLY A 92 -40.95 9.02 -4.56
N PRO A 93 -42.13 9.63 -4.75
CA PRO A 93 -43.06 9.31 -5.83
C PRO A 93 -42.58 9.75 -7.22
N ASP A 94 -41.55 10.59 -7.32
CA ASP A 94 -41.00 11.07 -8.60
C ASP A 94 -40.17 9.99 -9.34
N CYS A 95 -39.95 8.84 -8.69
CA CYS A 95 -39.27 7.70 -9.29
C CYS A 95 -40.31 6.82 -10.01
N ASP A 96 -40.62 7.17 -11.26
CA ASP A 96 -41.59 6.43 -12.11
C ASP A 96 -41.17 4.97 -12.39
N GLN A 97 -39.92 4.62 -12.12
CA GLN A 97 -39.37 3.29 -12.32
C GLN A 97 -38.81 2.72 -11.00
N PRO A 98 -39.01 1.41 -10.75
CA PRO A 98 -38.43 0.76 -9.59
C PRO A 98 -36.90 0.74 -9.69
N VAL A 99 -36.22 0.91 -8.55
CA VAL A 99 -34.76 0.87 -8.50
C VAL A 99 -34.27 -0.50 -8.96
N LEU A 100 -33.39 -0.51 -9.96
CA LEU A 100 -32.78 -1.72 -10.49
C LEU A 100 -31.57 -2.09 -9.62
N LEU A 101 -31.58 -3.30 -9.07
CA LEU A 101 -30.53 -3.81 -8.21
C LEU A 101 -29.82 -4.95 -8.95
N ASP A 102 -28.50 -4.84 -9.14
CA ASP A 102 -27.74 -5.93 -9.76
C ASP A 102 -27.58 -7.11 -8.79
N HIS A 103 -27.21 -6.81 -7.53
CA HIS A 103 -26.99 -7.79 -6.49
C HIS A 103 -27.34 -7.23 -5.11
N THR A 104 -27.93 -8.07 -4.25
CA THR A 104 -28.15 -7.75 -2.84
C THR A 104 -27.65 -8.87 -1.95
N HIS A 105 -26.95 -8.51 -0.87
CA HIS A 105 -26.49 -9.48 0.11
C HIS A 105 -26.30 -8.81 1.48
N ARG A 106 -26.35 -9.62 2.53
CA ARG A 106 -25.98 -9.18 3.88
C ARG A 106 -24.48 -9.34 4.07
N VAL A 107 -23.85 -8.32 4.65
CA VAL A 107 -22.44 -8.35 5.04
C VAL A 107 -22.37 -8.20 6.55
N PHE A 108 -21.69 -9.13 7.21
CA PHE A 108 -21.37 -9.01 8.62
C PHE A 108 -20.29 -7.94 8.78
N SER A 109 -20.50 -6.92 9.62
CA SER A 109 -19.36 -6.15 10.12
C SER A 109 -18.76 -6.92 11.27
N LEU A 110 -17.48 -7.28 11.15
CA LEU A 110 -16.63 -7.60 12.29
C LEU A 110 -16.48 -6.37 13.19
#